data_AF-A0A6A6DQF8-F1
#
_entry.id   AF-A0A6A6DQF8-F1
#
_cell.length_a   1.000
_cell.length_b   1.000
_cell.length_c   1.000
_cell.angle_alpha   90.00
_cell.angle_beta   90.00
_cell.angle_gamma   90.00
#
_symmetry.space_group_name_H-M   'P 1'
#
loop_
_entity.id
_entity.type
_entity.pdbx_description
1 polymer ?
#
loop_
_entity_poly.entity_id
_entity_poly.type
_entity_poly.pdbx_seq_one_letter_code
_entity_poly.pdbx_strand_id
1 'polypeptide(L)' 'RKSREWIPKGAKDILATWFNAHRNFPYPTKDEKIYLCNQTGLSINKVSDWFDNRRRAR' A
#
# COMPACT_ATOMS: atom_id res chain seq x y z
N ARG A 1 4.50 -21.61 -0.51
CA ARG A 1 5.12 -20.26 -0.56
C ARG A 1 4.22 -19.34 -1.39
N LYS A 2 3.28 -18.59 -0.79
CA LYS A 2 2.41 -17.66 -1.54
C LYS A 2 3.19 -16.42 -1.95
N SER A 3 3.31 -16.24 -3.26
CA SER A 3 3.92 -15.14 -4.03
C SER A 3 4.27 -13.88 -3.21
N ARG A 4 5.56 -13.72 -2.92
CA ARG A 4 6.10 -12.54 -2.23
C ARG A 4 6.21 -11.31 -3.14
N GLU A 5 6.18 -11.44 -4.46
CA GLU A 5 6.98 -10.49 -5.25
C GLU A 5 6.29 -9.74 -6.38
N TRP A 6 4.96 -9.79 -6.49
CA TRP A 6 4.32 -9.00 -7.55
C TRP A 6 3.12 -8.21 -7.05
N ILE A 7 3.33 -6.90 -6.93
CA ILE A 7 2.26 -5.91 -6.93
C ILE A 7 2.25 -5.32 -8.35
N PRO A 8 1.12 -5.35 -9.07
CA PRO A 8 0.99 -4.74 -10.38
C PRO A 8 1.42 -3.27 -10.36
N LYS A 9 2.02 -2.78 -11.44
CA LYS A 9 2.51 -1.38 -11.51
C LYS A 9 1.40 -0.37 -11.18
N GLY A 10 0.21 -0.54 -11.76
CA GLY A 10 -0.94 0.33 -11.47
C GLY A 10 -1.35 0.32 -10.00
N ALA A 11 -1.28 -0.83 -9.32
CA ALA A 11 -1.53 -0.91 -7.89
C ALA A 11 -0.46 -0.17 -7.07
N LYS A 12 0.83 -0.26 -7.47
CA LYS A 12 1.91 0.51 -6.82
C LYS A 12 1.72 2.01 -6.98
N ASP A 13 1.28 2.47 -8.16
CA ASP A 13 1.06 3.89 -8.43
C ASP A 13 -0.05 4.49 -7.54
N ILE A 14 -1.14 3.74 -7.32
CA ILE A 14 -2.21 4.12 -6.39
C ILE A 14 -1.67 4.23 -4.96
N LEU A 15 -0.95 3.20 -4.48
CA LEU A 15 -0.37 3.21 -3.13
C LEU A 15 0.67 4.34 -2.94
N ALA A 16 1.50 4.59 -3.96
CA ALA A 16 2.48 5.67 -3.96
C ALA A 16 1.83 7.05 -3.94
N THR A 17 0.71 7.23 -4.65
CA THR A 17 -0.06 8.47 -4.65
C THR A 17 -0.57 8.78 -3.26
N TRP A 18 -1.23 7.82 -2.59
CA TRP A 18 -1.68 8.00 -1.21
C TRP A 18 -0.50 8.26 -0.26
N PHE A 19 0.62 7.53 -0.40
CA PHE A 19 1.80 7.70 0.45
C PHE A 19 2.40 9.11 0.34
N ASN A 20 2.51 9.63 -0.87
CA ASN A 20 3.05 10.97 -1.12
C ASN A 20 2.13 12.07 -0.57
N ALA A 21 0.81 11.88 -0.66
CA ALA A 21 -0.17 12.78 -0.03
C ALA A 21 -0.04 12.77 1.51
N HIS A 22 0.32 11.64 2.11
CA HIS A 22 0.46 11.45 3.56
C HIS A 22 1.93 11.40 4.02
N ARG A 23 2.84 12.11 3.33
CA ARG A 23 4.30 12.02 3.59
C ARG A 23 4.72 12.39 5.03
N ASN A 24 3.92 13.17 5.74
CA ASN A 24 4.19 13.57 7.13
C ASN A 24 3.77 12.47 8.12
N PHE A 25 2.71 11.72 7.79
CA PHE A 25 2.18 10.64 8.62
C PHE A 25 1.68 9.47 7.75
N PRO A 26 2.58 8.64 7.20
CA PRO A 26 2.24 7.60 6.23
C PRO A 26 1.70 6.31 6.89
N TYR A 27 0.68 6.45 7.72
CA TYR A 27 0.02 5.37 8.44
C TYR A 27 -1.47 5.35 8.05
N PRO A 28 -1.85 4.56 7.03
CA PRO A 28 -3.24 4.49 6.63
C PRO A 28 -4.08 3.84 7.73
N THR A 29 -5.22 4.46 8.01
CA THR A 29 -6.26 3.95 8.90
C THR A 29 -6.90 2.67 8.33
N LYS A 30 -7.74 2.00 9.12
CA LYS A 30 -8.42 0.77 8.67
C LYS A 30 -9.28 1.03 7.43
N ASP A 31 -10.01 2.14 7.40
CA ASP A 31 -10.89 2.50 6.29
C ASP A 31 -10.10 2.86 5.04
N GLU A 32 -8.98 3.58 5.19
CA GLU A 32 -8.09 3.88 4.07
C GLU A 32 -7.42 2.62 3.52
N LYS A 33 -7.04 1.67 4.38
CA LYS A 33 -6.53 0.38 3.94
C LYS A 33 -7.60 -0.37 3.12
N ILE A 34 -8.85 -0.38 3.56
CA ILE A 34 -9.96 -1.01 2.80
C ILE A 34 -10.17 -0.30 1.46
N TYR A 35 -10.17 1.03 1.45
CA TYR A 35 -10.25 1.83 0.23
C TYR A 35 -9.13 1.45 -0.76
N LEU A 36 -7.87 1.40 -0.28
CA LEU A 36 -6.73 1.03 -1.11
C LEU A 36 -6.79 -0.41 -1.59
N CYS A 37 -7.28 -1.36 -0.78
CA CYS A 37 -7.55 -2.73 -1.23
C CYS A 37 -8.54 -2.75 -2.40
N ASN A 38 -9.65 -2.02 -2.29
CA ASN A 38 -10.67 -1.96 -3.34
C ASN A 38 -10.12 -1.35 -4.65
N GLN A 39 -9.29 -0.31 -4.55
CA GLN A 39 -8.70 0.34 -5.72
C GLN A 39 -7.58 -0.50 -6.38
N THR A 40 -6.80 -1.21 -5.58
CA THR A 40 -5.62 -1.96 -6.06
C THR A 40 -5.90 -3.43 -6.37
N GLY A 41 -7.03 -3.96 -5.91
CA GLY A 41 -7.33 -5.40 -5.91
C GLY A 41 -6.45 -6.22 -4.97
N LEU A 42 -5.65 -5.57 -4.11
CA LEU A 42 -4.76 -6.25 -3.16
C LEU A 42 -5.50 -6.60 -1.88
N SER A 43 -5.00 -7.62 -1.18
CA SER A 43 -5.44 -7.91 0.17
C SER A 43 -4.88 -6.90 1.17
N ILE A 44 -5.58 -6.74 2.31
CA ILE A 44 -5.19 -5.80 3.37
C ILE A 44 -3.77 -6.06 3.92
N ASN A 45 -3.36 -7.33 3.93
CA ASN A 45 -2.00 -7.70 4.33
C ASN A 45 -0.98 -7.19 3.32
N LYS A 46 -1.24 -7.31 2.01
CA LYS A 46 -0.33 -6.80 0.97
C LYS A 46 -0.23 -5.28 0.96
N VAL A 47 -1.35 -4.59 1.19
CA VAL A 47 -1.36 -3.14 1.37
C VAL A 47 -0.51 -2.76 2.59
N SER A 48 -0.74 -3.41 3.74
CA SER A 48 0.03 -3.15 4.97
C SER A 48 1.54 -3.44 4.79
N ASP A 49 1.89 -4.59 4.23
CA ASP A 49 3.28 -4.97 3.94
C ASP A 49 3.98 -3.93 3.04
N TRP A 50 3.27 -3.43 2.02
CA TRP A 50 3.80 -2.41 1.12
C TRP A 50 4.09 -1.11 1.87
N PHE A 51 3.17 -0.65 2.71
CA PHE A 51 3.37 0.55 3.52
C PHE A 51 4.52 0.39 4.53
N ASP A 52 4.62 -0.76 5.18
CA ASP A 52 5.70 -1.07 6.12
C ASP A 52 7.06 -1.09 5.42
N ASN A 53 7.14 -1.66 4.22
CA ASN A 53 8.37 -1.64 3.42
C ASN A 53 8.68 -0.24 2.88
N ARG A 54 7.67 0.50 2.41
CA ARG A 54 7.84 1.85 1.84
C ARG A 54 8.31 2.86 2.87
N ARG A 55 7.85 2.76 4.12
CA ARG A 55 8.34 3.58 5.24
C ARG A 55 9.78 3.26 5.61
N ARG A 56 10.17 1.98 5.58
CA ARG A 56 11.57 1.55 5.85
C ARG A 56 12.56 1.96 4.76
N ALA A 57 12.08 2.16 3.53
CA ALA A 57 12.89 2.58 2.40
C ALA A 57 13.07 4.12 2.31
N ARG A 58 12.54 4.89 3.27
CA ARG A 58 12.79 6.31 3.45
C ARG A 58 13.90 6.51 4.46
#